data_AF-A0A8K9XRE6-F1
#
_entry.id   AF-A0A8K9XRE6-F1
#
_cell.length_a   1.000
_cell.length_b   1.000
_cell.length_c   1.000
_cell.angle_alpha   90.00
_cell.angle_beta   90.00
_cell.angle_gamma   90.00
#
_symmetry.space_group_name_H-M   'P 1'
#
loop_
_entity.id
_entity.type
_entity.pdbx_description
1 polymer ?
#
loop_
_entity_poly.entity_id
_entity_poly.type
_entity_poly.pdbx_seq_one_letter_code
_entity_poly.pdbx_strand_id
1 'polypeptide(L)'
;MRSQHLKTSVRKLKFVFQQDNDPKHKAKSTMEWFKNKHIQVLEWPSQSPDLNPIENLWKELKTAVHKFSRCAKLIETFPKRLTAVIAAKGGATKY
;
A
#
# COMPACT_ATOMS: atom_id res chain seq x y z
N MET A 1 26.30 21.96 17.94
CA MET A 1 26.18 20.90 18.97
C MET A 1 24.86 20.10 18.99
N ARG A 2 23.86 20.38 18.11
CA ARG A 2 22.58 19.62 18.05
C ARG A 2 22.54 18.40 17.11
N SER A 3 23.56 18.22 16.26
CA SER A 3 23.52 17.20 15.17
C SER A 3 23.97 15.80 15.60
N GLN A 4 24.80 15.66 16.65
CA GLN A 4 25.30 14.36 17.10
C GLN A 4 24.31 13.58 17.99
N HIS A 5 23.35 14.27 18.62
CA HIS A 5 22.35 13.63 19.49
C HIS A 5 21.22 12.92 18.72
N LEU A 6 20.90 13.37 17.51
CA LEU A 6 19.92 12.70 16.64
C LEU A 6 20.43 11.35 16.10
N LYS A 7 21.73 11.24 15.82
CA LYS A 7 22.32 10.01 15.24
C LYS A 7 22.33 8.83 16.21
N THR A 8 22.39 9.09 17.52
CA THR A 8 22.38 8.06 18.56
C THR A 8 20.97 7.55 18.86
N SER A 9 19.94 8.40 18.69
CA SER A 9 18.54 8.07 18.98
C SER A 9 17.87 7.21 17.88
N VAL A 10 18.31 7.33 16.62
CA VAL A 10 17.78 6.52 15.50
C VAL A 10 18.21 5.06 15.58
N ARG A 11 19.33 4.74 16.25
CA ARG A 11 19.89 3.38 16.35
C ARG A 11 19.06 2.39 17.20
N LYS A 12 17.98 2.84 17.84
CA LYS A 12 17.12 2.01 18.71
C LYS A 12 15.67 1.89 18.24
N LEU A 13 15.35 2.29 17.00
CA LEU A 13 14.02 2.07 16.43
C LEU A 13 13.90 0.62 15.95
N LYS A 14 13.10 -0.19 16.63
CA LYS A 14 12.67 -1.50 16.13
C LYS A 14 11.59 -1.26 15.08
N PHE A 15 11.90 -1.58 13.82
CA PHE A 15 10.94 -1.49 12.73
C PHE A 15 10.07 -2.76 12.71
N VAL A 16 8.76 -2.57 12.59
CA VAL A 16 7.79 -3.64 12.40
C VAL A 16 7.10 -3.39 11.06
N PHE A 17 6.99 -4.42 10.25
CA PHE A 17 6.31 -4.39 8.96
C PHE A 17 4.81 -4.64 9.16
N GLN A 18 3.97 -3.73 8.70
CA GLN A 18 2.52 -3.90 8.70
C GLN A 18 2.04 -4.27 7.29
N GLN A 19 1.19 -5.29 7.20
CA GLN A 19 0.47 -5.68 5.99
C GLN A 19 -0.94 -6.16 6.38
N ASP A 20 -1.87 -6.19 5.43
CA ASP A 20 -3.19 -6.77 5.66
C ASP A 20 -3.17 -8.31 5.67
N ASN A 21 -4.35 -8.91 5.86
CA ASN A 21 -4.53 -10.35 5.92
C ASN A 21 -4.99 -10.97 4.58
N ASP A 22 -4.74 -10.35 3.41
CA ASP A 22 -5.03 -10.99 2.12
C ASP A 22 -4.34 -12.37 2.07
N PRO A 23 -4.99 -13.42 1.52
CA PRO A 23 -4.42 -14.75 1.44
C PRO A 23 -3.00 -14.81 0.86
N LYS A 24 -2.65 -13.91 -0.07
CA LYS A 24 -1.29 -13.83 -0.65
C LYS A 24 -0.24 -13.37 0.37
N HIS A 25 -0.63 -12.46 1.26
CA HIS A 25 0.23 -11.91 2.32
C HIS A 25 0.40 -12.89 3.50
N LYS A 26 -0.54 -13.83 3.67
CA LYS A 26 -0.48 -14.93 4.66
C LYS A 26 0.01 -16.26 4.09
N ALA A 27 0.30 -16.34 2.80
CA ALA A 27 0.80 -17.55 2.18
C ALA A 27 2.09 -18.04 2.88
N LYS A 28 2.26 -19.36 2.97
CA LYS A 28 3.40 -19.98 3.67
C LYS A 28 4.74 -19.47 3.14
N SER A 29 4.88 -19.41 1.81
CA SER A 29 6.08 -18.89 1.14
C SER A 29 6.40 -17.44 1.54
N THR A 30 5.39 -16.58 1.61
CA THR A 30 5.51 -15.18 2.03
C THR A 30 5.97 -15.08 3.49
N MET A 31 5.36 -15.84 4.39
CA MET A 31 5.73 -15.84 5.82
C MET A 31 7.12 -16.44 6.07
N GLU A 32 7.52 -17.47 5.32
CA GLU A 32 8.88 -18.02 5.34
C GLU A 32 9.92 -17.00 4.88
N TRP A 33 9.62 -16.23 3.83
CA TRP A 33 10.50 -15.15 3.37
C TRP A 33 10.71 -14.08 4.45
N PHE A 34 9.66 -13.63 5.12
CA PHE A 34 9.77 -12.68 6.23
C PHE A 34 10.63 -13.21 7.38
N LYS A 35 10.43 -14.47 7.75
CA LYS A 35 11.23 -15.15 8.77
C LYS A 35 12.71 -15.20 8.39
N ASN A 36 13.01 -15.57 7.14
CA ASN A 36 14.37 -15.64 6.61
C ASN A 36 15.07 -14.28 6.52
N LYS A 37 14.30 -13.20 6.38
CA LYS A 37 14.81 -11.82 6.36
C LYS A 37 14.83 -11.15 7.74
N HIS A 38 14.44 -11.86 8.79
CA HIS A 38 14.31 -11.31 10.15
C HIS A 38 13.39 -10.08 10.21
N ILE A 39 12.36 -10.06 9.37
CA ILE A 39 11.37 -8.99 9.34
C ILE A 39 10.26 -9.35 10.33
N GLN A 40 10.05 -8.50 11.33
CA GLN A 40 8.92 -8.64 12.24
C GLN A 40 7.65 -8.15 11.55
N VAL A 41 6.68 -9.03 11.35
CA VAL A 41 5.36 -8.68 10.79
C VAL A 41 4.40 -8.40 11.94
N LEU A 42 3.68 -7.28 11.87
CA LEU A 42 2.65 -6.90 12.83
C LEU A 42 1.46 -7.84 12.69
N GLU A 43 0.95 -8.35 13.81
CA GLU A 43 -0.33 -9.04 13.82
C GLU A 43 -1.45 -8.01 13.62
N TRP A 44 -2.29 -8.23 12.63
CA TRP A 44 -3.32 -7.28 12.21
C TRP A 44 -4.71 -7.95 12.26
N PRO A 45 -5.74 -7.27 12.79
CA PRO A 45 -7.11 -7.77 12.71
C PRO A 45 -7.60 -7.78 11.25
N SER A 46 -8.36 -8.82 10.90
CA SER A 46 -8.99 -8.90 9.57
C SER A 46 -10.04 -7.80 9.40
N GLN A 47 -10.14 -7.25 8.19
CA GLN A 47 -11.15 -6.24 7.82
C GLN A 47 -11.11 -4.93 8.63
N SER A 48 -9.92 -4.45 9.00
CA SER A 48 -9.74 -3.12 9.61
C SER A 48 -9.01 -2.15 8.66
N PRO A 49 -9.64 -1.70 7.56
CA PRO A 49 -9.05 -0.71 6.65
C PRO A 49 -8.91 0.67 7.32
N ASP A 50 -9.79 0.99 8.27
CA ASP A 50 -9.78 2.21 9.08
C ASP A 50 -8.51 2.38 9.92
N LEU A 51 -7.90 1.26 10.31
CA LEU A 51 -6.68 1.26 11.10
C LEU A 51 -5.41 1.37 10.23
N ASN A 52 -5.51 1.25 8.90
CA ASN A 52 -4.32 1.24 8.04
C ASN A 52 -3.91 2.67 7.65
N PRO A 53 -2.77 3.20 8.15
CA PRO A 53 -2.34 4.57 7.84
C PRO A 53 -2.08 4.80 6.34
N ILE A 54 -1.86 3.75 5.54
CA ILE A 54 -1.70 3.88 4.08
C ILE A 54 -2.98 4.36 3.39
N GLU A 55 -4.16 4.10 3.94
CA GLU A 55 -5.44 4.54 3.36
C GLU A 55 -5.55 6.07 3.38
N ASN A 56 -5.04 6.70 4.45
CA ASN A 56 -4.95 8.16 4.54
C ASN A 56 -4.00 8.71 3.47
N LEU A 57 -2.85 8.07 3.27
CA LEU A 57 -1.91 8.45 2.21
C LEU A 57 -2.53 8.30 0.81
N TRP A 58 -3.25 7.22 0.54
CA TRP A 58 -3.97 7.04 -0.72
C TRP A 58 -5.03 8.11 -0.95
N LYS A 59 -5.74 8.53 0.09
CA LYS A 59 -6.71 9.64 0.02
C LYS A 59 -6.03 10.96 -0.37
N GLU A 60 -4.92 11.28 0.27
CA GLU A 60 -4.13 12.48 -0.05
C GLU A 60 -3.59 12.43 -1.48
N LEU A 61 -3.04 11.28 -1.90
CA LEU A 61 -2.52 11.08 -3.24
C LEU A 61 -3.63 11.26 -4.30
N LYS A 62 -4.80 10.63 -4.12
CA LYS A 62 -5.95 10.83 -5.02
C LYS A 62 -6.32 12.31 -5.14
N THR A 63 -6.33 13.02 -4.02
CA THR A 63 -6.62 14.46 -3.99
C THR A 63 -5.56 15.26 -4.76
N ALA A 64 -4.29 14.94 -4.60
CA ALA A 64 -3.19 15.58 -5.30
C ALA A 64 -3.25 15.32 -6.82
N VAL A 65 -3.51 14.08 -7.24
CA VAL A 65 -3.62 13.74 -8.67
C VAL A 65 -4.87 14.34 -9.30
N HIS A 66 -6.00 14.43 -8.58
CA HIS A 66 -7.19 15.14 -9.06
C HIS A 66 -6.92 16.63 -9.34
N LYS A 67 -6.07 17.27 -8.52
CA LYS A 67 -5.67 18.68 -8.74
C LYS A 67 -4.77 18.84 -9.98
N PHE A 68 -4.15 17.77 -10.47
CA PHE A 68 -3.34 17.76 -11.67
C PHE A 68 -4.21 17.49 -12.91
N SER A 69 -4.67 18.56 -13.58
CA SER A 69 -5.62 18.54 -14.70
C SER A 69 -5.27 17.58 -15.84
N ARG A 70 -3.98 17.31 -16.04
CA ARG A 70 -3.48 16.38 -17.08
C ARG A 70 -3.80 14.91 -16.77
N CYS A 71 -3.92 14.54 -15.50
CA CYS A 71 -4.26 13.19 -15.03
C CYS A 71 -5.72 13.04 -14.59
N ALA A 72 -6.45 14.15 -14.45
CA ALA A 72 -7.86 14.15 -14.05
C ALA A 72 -8.74 13.28 -14.98
N LYS A 73 -8.56 13.40 -16.31
CA LYS A 73 -9.24 12.51 -17.28
C LYS A 73 -8.86 11.04 -17.11
N LEU A 74 -7.62 10.75 -16.71
CA LEU A 74 -7.18 9.38 -16.49
C LEU A 74 -7.88 8.76 -15.28
N ILE A 75 -8.00 9.51 -14.18
CA ILE A 75 -8.72 9.06 -12.99
C ILE A 75 -10.22 8.97 -13.23
N GLU A 76 -10.82 9.98 -13.88
CA GLU A 76 -12.25 9.99 -14.20
C GLU A 76 -12.66 8.80 -15.09
N THR A 77 -11.81 8.42 -16.04
CA THR A 77 -12.07 7.29 -16.94
C THR A 77 -11.67 5.94 -16.36
N PHE A 78 -10.93 5.91 -15.25
CA PHE A 78 -10.42 4.67 -14.65
C PHE A 78 -11.51 3.67 -14.25
N PRO A 79 -12.64 4.07 -13.62
CA PRO A 79 -13.74 3.14 -13.36
C PRO A 79 -14.30 2.50 -14.63
N LYS A 80 -14.44 3.28 -15.72
CA LYS A 80 -14.94 2.77 -17.01
C LYS A 80 -13.98 1.77 -17.65
N ARG A 81 -12.66 2.01 -17.52
CA ARG A 81 -11.62 1.07 -17.96
C ARG A 81 -11.69 -0.24 -17.17
N LEU A 82 -11.82 -0.17 -15.84
CA LEU A 82 -11.97 -1.36 -14.99
C LEU A 82 -13.24 -2.15 -15.35
N THR A 83 -14.38 -1.51 -15.52
CA THR A 83 -15.62 -2.18 -15.95
C THR A 83 -15.44 -2.87 -17.29
N ALA A 84 -14.75 -2.25 -18.25
CA ALA A 84 -14.47 -2.85 -19.55
C ALA A 84 -13.58 -4.10 -19.44
N VAL A 85 -12.55 -4.08 -18.59
CA VAL A 85 -11.67 -5.23 -18.36
C VAL A 85 -12.41 -6.38 -17.68
N ILE A 86 -13.27 -6.08 -16.70
CA ILE A 86 -14.10 -7.08 -16.03
C ILE A 86 -15.07 -7.72 -17.03
N ALA A 87 -15.74 -6.90 -17.86
CA ALA A 87 -16.63 -7.40 -18.91
C ALA A 87 -15.88 -8.25 -19.95
N ALA A 88 -14.64 -7.88 -20.27
CA ALA A 88 -13.76 -8.64 -21.16
C ALA A 88 -13.10 -9.86 -20.48
N LYS A 89 -13.43 -10.16 -19.22
CA LYS A 89 -12.83 -11.25 -18.43
C LYS A 89 -11.30 -11.21 -18.41
N GLY A 90 -10.73 -10.01 -18.34
CA GLY A 90 -9.27 -9.79 -18.36
C GLY A 90 -8.66 -9.69 -19.76
N GLY A 91 -9.46 -9.80 -20.83
CA GLY A 91 -9.01 -9.57 -22.21
C GLY A 91 -8.74 -8.11 -22.55
N ALA A 92 -8.16 -7.87 -23.73
CA ALA A 92 -7.86 -6.53 -24.22
C ALA A 92 -9.13 -5.68 -24.41
N THR A 93 -9.02 -4.38 -24.15
CA THR A 93 -10.12 -3.41 -24.30
C THR A 93 -9.70 -2.26 -25.22
N LYS A 94 -10.66 -1.46 -25.68
CA LYS A 94 -10.42 -0.32 -26.58
C LYS A 94 -9.70 0.89 -25.95
N TYR A 95 -9.32 0.78 -24.68
CA TYR A 95 -8.73 1.86 -23.88
C TYR A 95 -7.23 1.70 -23.71
#